data_AF-A0A0F7JWP7-F1
#
_entry.id   AF-A0A0F7JWP7-F1
#
_cell.length_a   1.000
_cell.length_b   1.000
_cell.length_c   1.000
_cell.angle_alpha   90.00
_cell.angle_beta   90.00
_cell.angle_gamma   90.00
#
_symmetry.space_group_name_H-M   'P 1'
#
loop_
_entity.id
_entity.type
_entity.pdbx_description
1 polymer ?
#
loop_
_entity_poly.entity_id
_entity_poly.type
_entity_poly.pdbx_seq_one_letter_code
_entity_poly.pdbx_strand_id
1 'polypeptide(L)'
;MLLPSLLVGASSAVADKAILAGGCFWCMESDFEKLAGVTDVVSGFTGGTLKNPTYNGDHTGHYEAVEITYDPDKVSYKELLDYYWVNIDPFDDRGQFCDKGPSYLSAIFVANDQERELAEQSKKAVQAQFPDKTVVTPILPASTFYPIQGDESYHQDYYKNNPLRYKYYRWNCGRDQRLKAIWGDRATH
;
A
#
# COMPACT_ATOMS: atom_id res chain seq x y z
N MET A 1 17.72 -19.87 -50.20
CA MET A 1 16.71 -19.03 -49.51
C MET A 1 17.13 -18.95 -48.05
N LEU A 2 17.75 -17.83 -47.63
CA LEU A 2 18.07 -17.59 -46.22
C LEU A 2 16.83 -16.99 -45.53
N LEU A 3 16.30 -17.70 -44.53
CA LEU A 3 15.29 -17.16 -43.63
C LEU A 3 16.00 -16.25 -42.60
N PRO A 4 15.57 -15.00 -42.41
CA PRO A 4 16.10 -14.16 -41.36
C PRO A 4 15.46 -14.60 -40.02
N SER A 5 16.29 -14.98 -39.06
CA SER A 5 15.86 -15.12 -37.66
C SER A 5 15.46 -13.75 -37.14
N LEU A 6 14.17 -13.54 -36.86
CA LEU A 6 13.74 -12.44 -36.01
C LEU A 6 14.18 -12.74 -34.58
N LEU A 7 15.21 -12.01 -34.13
CA LEU A 7 15.46 -11.81 -32.71
C LEU A 7 14.32 -10.94 -32.17
N VAL A 8 13.35 -11.59 -31.52
CA VAL A 8 12.38 -10.90 -30.67
C VAL A 8 13.16 -10.41 -29.45
N GLY A 9 13.46 -9.11 -29.40
CA GLY A 9 13.99 -8.49 -28.20
C GLY A 9 12.95 -8.59 -27.09
N ALA A 10 13.28 -9.28 -26.01
CA ALA A 10 12.50 -9.20 -24.79
C ALA A 10 12.58 -7.75 -24.29
N SER A 11 11.43 -7.07 -24.23
CA SER A 11 11.34 -5.79 -23.55
C SER A 11 11.62 -6.08 -22.07
N SER A 12 12.74 -5.60 -21.55
CA SER A 12 12.96 -5.53 -20.11
C SER A 12 11.95 -4.52 -19.59
N ALA A 13 10.77 -4.99 -19.18
CA ALA A 13 9.83 -4.15 -18.44
C ALA A 13 10.57 -3.61 -17.22
N VAL A 14 10.79 -2.29 -17.19
CA VAL A 14 11.37 -1.62 -16.04
C VAL A 14 10.26 -1.59 -15.01
N ALA A 15 10.35 -2.48 -14.02
CA ALA A 15 9.38 -2.52 -12.93
C ALA A 15 9.60 -1.31 -12.03
N ASP A 16 8.55 -0.55 -11.77
CA ASP A 16 8.56 0.59 -10.86
C ASP A 16 8.06 0.17 -9.48
N LYS A 17 8.36 0.99 -8.47
CA LYS A 17 7.99 0.72 -7.07
C LYS A 17 7.21 1.88 -6.46
N ALA A 18 6.28 1.57 -5.57
CA ALA A 18 5.54 2.52 -4.76
C ALA A 18 5.53 2.05 -3.29
N ILE A 19 5.59 2.99 -2.34
CA ILE A 19 5.55 2.66 -0.90
C ILE A 19 4.35 3.35 -0.26
N LEU A 20 3.44 2.57 0.30
CA LEU A 20 2.16 3.04 0.83
C LEU A 20 1.89 2.44 2.21
N ALA A 21 1.46 3.27 3.15
CA ALA A 21 0.99 2.86 4.48
C ALA A 21 -0.52 3.10 4.60
N GLY A 22 -1.25 2.12 5.12
CA GLY A 22 -2.72 2.14 5.15
C GLY A 22 -3.32 1.28 6.26
N GLY A 23 -2.65 1.25 7.41
CA GLY A 23 -3.02 0.37 8.53
C GLY A 23 -2.26 -0.94 8.50
N CYS A 24 -2.90 -2.00 9.00
CA CYS A 24 -2.33 -3.35 8.97
C CYS A 24 -1.83 -3.71 7.56
N PHE A 25 -0.53 -3.99 7.44
CA PHE A 25 0.09 -4.32 6.16
C PHE A 25 -0.44 -5.60 5.51
N TRP A 26 -0.98 -6.58 6.26
CA TRP A 26 -1.59 -7.80 5.68
C TRP A 26 -2.83 -7.45 4.86
N CYS A 27 -3.56 -6.42 5.28
CA CYS A 27 -4.71 -5.95 4.54
C CYS A 27 -4.28 -5.21 3.27
N MET A 28 -3.27 -4.35 3.38
CA MET A 28 -2.75 -3.61 2.23
C MET A 28 -2.11 -4.54 1.20
N GLU A 29 -1.30 -5.51 1.63
CA GLU A 29 -0.73 -6.57 0.80
C GLU A 29 -1.83 -7.34 0.08
N SER A 30 -2.80 -7.88 0.82
CA SER A 30 -3.91 -8.62 0.23
C SER A 30 -4.73 -7.82 -0.78
N ASP A 31 -4.92 -6.52 -0.55
CA ASP A 31 -5.72 -5.67 -1.43
C ASP A 31 -4.92 -5.32 -2.70
N PHE A 32 -3.63 -4.99 -2.60
CA PHE A 32 -2.81 -4.63 -3.76
C PHE A 32 -2.39 -5.81 -4.63
N GLU A 33 -2.18 -7.00 -4.08
CA GLU A 33 -1.85 -8.18 -4.89
C GLU A 33 -2.96 -8.60 -5.87
N LYS A 34 -4.20 -8.17 -5.63
CA LYS A 34 -5.35 -8.42 -6.52
C LYS A 34 -5.37 -7.47 -7.72
N LEU A 35 -4.60 -6.38 -7.70
CA LEU A 35 -4.65 -5.33 -8.71
C LEU A 35 -3.88 -5.76 -9.97
N ALA A 36 -4.56 -5.77 -11.11
CA ALA A 36 -3.91 -6.09 -12.38
C ALA A 36 -2.78 -5.10 -12.68
N GLY A 37 -1.61 -5.62 -13.06
CA GLY A 37 -0.40 -4.83 -13.29
C GLY A 37 0.53 -4.75 -12.09
N VAL A 38 0.06 -5.04 -10.87
CA VAL A 38 0.92 -5.29 -9.71
C VAL A 38 1.53 -6.68 -9.83
N THR A 39 2.85 -6.78 -9.64
CA THR A 39 3.61 -8.02 -9.80
C THR A 39 4.13 -8.58 -8.49
N ASP A 40 4.33 -7.74 -7.47
CA ASP A 40 4.78 -8.15 -6.15
C ASP A 40 4.36 -7.10 -5.10
N VAL A 41 4.07 -7.55 -3.88
CA VAL A 41 3.76 -6.66 -2.75
C VAL A 41 4.43 -7.20 -1.50
N VAL A 42 5.33 -6.42 -0.92
CA VAL A 42 6.11 -6.82 0.25
C VAL A 42 5.68 -6.01 1.47
N SER A 43 5.31 -6.68 2.55
CA SER A 43 5.00 -6.07 3.85
C SER A 43 6.28 -5.65 4.60
N GLY A 44 6.28 -4.48 5.23
CA GLY A 44 7.45 -3.97 5.94
C GLY A 44 7.22 -2.68 6.73
N PHE A 45 8.33 -2.07 7.14
CA PHE A 45 8.35 -0.84 7.94
C PHE A 45 9.10 0.29 7.23
N THR A 46 8.62 1.52 7.35
CA THR A 46 9.30 2.72 6.80
C THR A 46 8.90 3.99 7.58
N GLY A 47 9.48 5.15 7.23
CA GLY A 47 9.13 6.45 7.80
C GLY A 47 9.76 6.78 9.16
N GLY A 48 10.20 5.76 9.91
CA GLY A 48 10.90 5.94 11.18
C GLY A 48 12.43 6.09 11.05
N THR A 49 13.09 6.35 12.18
CA THR A 49 14.56 6.50 12.28
C THR A 49 15.25 5.29 12.91
N LEU A 50 14.49 4.36 13.48
CA LEU A 50 15.03 3.13 14.06
C LEU A 50 15.64 2.27 12.95
N LYS A 51 16.81 1.70 13.20
CA LYS A 51 17.44 0.77 12.27
C LYS A 51 16.96 -0.64 12.56
N ASN A 52 16.63 -1.37 11.50
CA ASN A 52 16.19 -2.76 11.57
C ASN A 52 15.00 -2.97 12.53
N PRO A 53 13.87 -2.26 12.33
CA PRO A 53 12.65 -2.48 13.11
C PRO A 53 12.16 -3.92 12.98
N THR A 54 11.51 -4.43 14.02
CA THR A 54 10.94 -5.79 14.08
C THR A 54 9.50 -5.75 14.55
N TYR A 55 8.69 -6.69 14.10
CA TYR A 55 7.27 -6.76 14.44
C TYR A 55 7.05 -7.08 15.92
N ASN A 56 7.75 -8.09 16.45
CA ASN A 56 7.63 -8.53 17.84
C ASN A 56 8.55 -7.78 18.81
N GLY A 57 9.43 -6.93 18.29
CA GLY A 57 10.38 -6.14 19.09
C GLY A 57 10.01 -4.67 19.09
N ASP A 58 10.91 -3.85 18.53
CA ASP A 58 10.73 -2.41 18.43
C ASP A 58 10.62 -1.99 16.96
N HIS A 59 9.57 -1.23 16.66
CA HIS A 59 9.34 -0.56 15.39
C HIS A 59 8.82 0.87 15.63
N THR A 60 9.14 1.45 16.79
CA THR A 60 8.67 2.77 17.21
C THR A 60 9.00 3.83 16.17
N GLY A 61 7.99 4.62 15.81
CA GLY A 61 8.10 5.69 14.82
C GLY A 61 8.03 5.23 13.37
N HIS A 62 8.01 3.93 13.09
CA HIS A 62 7.73 3.41 11.75
C HIS A 62 6.23 3.26 11.51
N TYR A 63 5.86 3.32 10.24
CA TYR A 63 4.58 2.88 9.71
C TYR A 63 4.69 1.41 9.31
N GLU A 64 3.63 0.63 9.51
CA GLU A 64 3.39 -0.55 8.69
C GLU A 64 3.05 -0.10 7.26
N ALA A 65 3.80 -0.59 6.30
CA ALA A 65 3.69 -0.20 4.91
C ALA A 65 3.88 -1.41 3.99
N VAL A 66 3.52 -1.22 2.73
CA VAL A 66 3.83 -2.14 1.64
C VAL A 66 4.72 -1.47 0.62
N GLU A 67 5.70 -2.20 0.11
CA GLU A 67 6.43 -1.87 -1.12
C GLU A 67 5.79 -2.65 -2.27
N ILE A 68 5.21 -1.94 -3.23
CA ILE A 68 4.47 -2.49 -4.36
C ILE A 68 5.35 -2.39 -5.59
N THR A 69 5.67 -3.53 -6.21
CA THR A 69 6.32 -3.58 -7.52
C THR A 69 5.26 -3.76 -8.60
N TYR A 70 5.30 -2.92 -9.63
CA TYR A 70 4.28 -2.89 -10.68
C TYR A 70 4.84 -2.65 -12.07
N ASP A 71 4.06 -3.04 -13.08
CA ASP A 71 4.34 -2.82 -14.50
C ASP A 71 3.68 -1.50 -14.95
N PRO A 72 4.45 -0.42 -15.20
CA PRO A 72 3.90 0.89 -15.57
C PRO A 72 3.17 0.89 -16.92
N ASP A 73 3.36 -0.13 -17.77
CA ASP A 73 2.61 -0.29 -19.02
C ASP A 73 1.19 -0.87 -18.78
N LYS A 74 0.93 -1.42 -17.59
CA LYS A 74 -0.37 -2.02 -17.22
C LYS A 74 -1.12 -1.24 -16.16
N VAL A 75 -0.40 -0.65 -15.21
CA VAL A 75 -0.97 0.18 -14.14
C VAL A 75 -0.04 1.34 -13.85
N SER A 76 -0.56 2.55 -13.90
CA SER A 76 0.21 3.77 -13.60
C SER A 76 0.27 4.03 -12.10
N TYR A 77 1.27 4.82 -11.66
CA TYR A 77 1.33 5.31 -10.29
C TYR A 77 0.04 6.04 -9.86
N LYS A 78 -0.59 6.79 -10.78
CA LYS A 78 -1.87 7.45 -10.51
C LYS A 78 -2.98 6.45 -10.21
N GLU A 79 -3.05 5.35 -10.95
CA GLU A 79 -4.04 4.29 -10.71
C GLU A 79 -3.77 3.55 -9.41
N LEU A 80 -2.50 3.36 -9.02
CA LEU A 80 -2.15 2.85 -7.69
C LEU A 80 -2.64 3.79 -6.57
N LEU A 81 -2.53 5.11 -6.75
CA LEU A 81 -3.06 6.09 -5.81
C LEU A 81 -4.59 6.09 -5.75
N ASP A 82 -5.27 6.01 -6.90
CA ASP A 82 -6.73 5.91 -6.96
C ASP A 82 -7.22 4.63 -6.25
N TYR A 83 -6.50 3.51 -6.41
CA TYR A 83 -6.74 2.26 -5.70
C TYR A 83 -6.44 2.36 -4.20
N TYR A 84 -5.34 3.01 -3.83
CA TYR A 84 -4.95 3.24 -2.43
C TYR A 84 -6.06 3.93 -1.64
N TRP A 85 -6.62 5.02 -2.17
CA TRP A 85 -7.60 5.82 -1.44
C TRP A 85 -8.85 5.02 -1.07
N VAL A 86 -9.34 4.16 -1.97
CA VAL A 86 -10.53 3.34 -1.71
C VAL A 86 -10.27 2.13 -0.79
N ASN A 87 -9.01 1.90 -0.41
CA ASN A 87 -8.56 0.85 0.51
C ASN A 87 -8.15 1.38 1.89
N ILE A 88 -8.30 2.68 2.16
CA ILE A 88 -8.06 3.29 3.46
C ILE A 88 -9.24 4.17 3.93
N ASP A 89 -9.29 4.47 5.22
CA ASP A 89 -10.04 5.59 5.77
C ASP A 89 -9.14 6.85 5.80
N PRO A 90 -9.31 7.79 4.85
CA PRO A 90 -8.47 8.99 4.75
C PRO A 90 -8.74 10.01 5.86
N PHE A 91 -9.70 9.74 6.76
CA PHE A 91 -10.10 10.64 7.85
C PHE A 91 -9.67 10.15 9.23
N ASP A 92 -9.05 8.96 9.32
CA ASP A 92 -8.65 8.39 10.61
C ASP A 92 -7.22 8.77 10.97
N ASP A 93 -7.09 9.72 11.91
CA ASP A 93 -5.83 10.26 12.41
C ASP A 93 -5.24 9.47 13.59
N ARG A 94 -5.86 8.34 13.99
CA ARG A 94 -5.43 7.53 15.13
C ARG A 94 -4.93 6.13 14.76
N GLY A 95 -4.90 5.82 13.46
CA GLY A 95 -4.60 4.50 12.92
C GLY A 95 -5.86 3.86 12.32
N GLN A 96 -5.70 2.96 11.35
CA GLN A 96 -6.81 2.52 10.51
C GLN A 96 -7.72 1.48 11.17
N PHE A 97 -9.04 1.68 11.06
CA PHE A 97 -10.08 0.72 11.46
C PHE A 97 -9.99 0.31 12.94
N CYS A 98 -9.78 -0.97 13.25
CA CYS A 98 -9.56 -1.44 14.62
C CYS A 98 -8.11 -1.29 15.10
N ASP A 99 -7.15 -1.16 14.18
CA ASP A 99 -5.72 -1.06 14.51
C ASP A 99 -5.36 0.40 14.78
N LYS A 100 -5.17 0.72 16.06
CA LYS A 100 -4.87 2.09 16.51
C LYS A 100 -3.43 2.20 16.95
N GLY A 101 -2.82 3.35 16.68
CA GLY A 101 -1.44 3.65 17.00
C GLY A 101 -0.65 4.19 15.80
N PRO A 102 0.55 4.73 16.05
CA PRO A 102 1.36 5.41 15.04
C PRO A 102 1.73 4.51 13.87
N SER A 103 2.00 3.22 14.12
CA SER A 103 2.34 2.25 13.06
C SER A 103 1.21 2.04 12.06
N TYR A 104 -0.03 2.23 12.48
CA TYR A 104 -1.21 1.96 11.66
C TYR A 104 -1.77 3.22 10.99
N LEU A 105 -1.05 4.34 11.02
CA LEU A 105 -1.44 5.55 10.32
C LEU A 105 -1.34 5.36 8.80
N SER A 106 -2.15 6.09 8.05
CA SER A 106 -2.03 6.15 6.59
C SER A 106 -0.87 7.08 6.19
N ALA A 107 -0.16 6.81 5.10
CA ALA A 107 0.81 7.71 4.48
C ALA A 107 1.15 7.29 3.04
N ILE A 108 1.52 8.26 2.21
CA ILE A 108 2.07 8.02 0.86
C ILE A 108 3.55 8.42 0.89
N PHE A 109 4.45 7.49 0.58
CA PHE A 109 5.90 7.73 0.54
C PHE A 109 6.38 7.87 -0.90
N VAL A 110 6.79 9.07 -1.28
CA VAL A 110 7.14 9.42 -2.67
C VAL A 110 8.64 9.42 -2.90
N ALA A 111 9.10 8.78 -3.98
CA ALA A 111 10.50 8.62 -4.31
C ALA A 111 11.12 9.85 -5.00
N ASN A 112 10.30 10.67 -5.65
CA ASN A 112 10.73 11.82 -6.44
C ASN A 112 9.64 12.89 -6.55
N ASP A 113 9.95 14.01 -7.21
CA ASP A 113 9.03 15.15 -7.36
C ASP A 113 7.82 14.85 -8.24
N GLN A 114 7.95 13.96 -9.23
CA GLN A 114 6.83 13.54 -10.08
C GLN A 114 5.79 12.75 -9.28
N GLU A 115 6.23 11.79 -8.46
CA GLU A 115 5.34 11.07 -7.55
C GLU A 115 4.72 11.99 -6.51
N ARG A 116 5.47 12.97 -6.00
CA ARG A 116 4.94 14.00 -5.08
C ARG A 116 3.80 14.77 -5.72
N GLU A 117 3.99 15.26 -6.93
CA GLU A 117 2.98 16.02 -7.65
C GLU A 117 1.70 15.17 -7.86
N LEU A 118 1.85 13.93 -8.33
CA LEU A 118 0.73 13.01 -8.55
C LEU A 118 0.01 12.66 -7.23
N ALA A 119 0.76 12.42 -6.15
CA ALA A 119 0.20 12.16 -4.83
C ALA A 119 -0.60 13.36 -4.32
N GLU A 120 -0.08 14.58 -4.46
CA GLU A 120 -0.77 15.80 -4.06
C GLU A 120 -2.03 16.05 -4.89
N GLN A 121 -1.98 15.81 -6.19
CA GLN A 121 -3.16 15.88 -7.07
C GLN A 121 -4.22 14.87 -6.65
N SER A 122 -3.83 13.61 -6.37
CA SER A 122 -4.77 12.58 -5.91
C SER A 122 -5.40 12.93 -4.56
N LYS A 123 -4.62 13.45 -3.61
CA LYS A 123 -5.11 13.91 -2.31
C LYS A 123 -6.11 15.05 -2.46
N LYS A 124 -5.82 16.04 -3.31
CA LYS A 124 -6.74 17.15 -3.63
C LYS A 124 -8.05 16.64 -4.23
N ALA A 125 -8.00 15.63 -5.10
CA ALA A 125 -9.19 15.02 -5.68
C ALA A 125 -10.07 14.32 -4.62
N VAL A 126 -9.47 13.71 -3.60
CA VAL A 126 -10.22 13.15 -2.46
C VAL A 126 -10.80 14.26 -1.59
N GLN A 127 -10.03 15.31 -1.28
CA GLN A 127 -10.52 16.46 -0.52
C GLN A 127 -11.73 17.12 -1.19
N ALA A 128 -11.71 17.26 -2.52
CA ALA A 128 -12.84 17.79 -3.28
C ALA A 128 -14.10 16.91 -3.22
N GLN A 129 -13.95 15.59 -3.06
CA GLN A 129 -15.08 14.67 -2.88
C GLN A 129 -15.70 14.75 -1.49
N PHE A 130 -14.93 15.17 -0.48
CA PHE A 130 -15.36 15.25 0.91
C PHE A 130 -15.05 16.62 1.52
N PRO A 131 -15.70 17.71 1.04
CA PRO A 131 -15.38 19.07 1.46
C PRO A 131 -15.58 19.32 2.96
N ASP A 132 -16.46 18.54 3.61
CA ASP A 132 -16.74 18.65 5.04
C ASP A 132 -15.82 17.78 5.93
N LYS A 133 -14.82 17.12 5.34
CA LYS A 133 -13.90 16.24 6.08
C LYS A 133 -12.44 16.55 5.78
N THR A 134 -11.60 16.40 6.80
CA THR A 134 -10.16 16.57 6.68
C THR A 134 -9.49 15.28 6.22
N VAL A 135 -8.85 15.30 5.04
CA VAL A 135 -7.99 14.19 4.58
C VAL A 135 -6.64 14.26 5.29
N VAL A 136 -6.39 13.34 6.22
CA VAL A 136 -5.25 13.39 7.16
C VAL A 136 -3.98 12.71 6.64
N THR A 137 -4.09 11.89 5.60
CA THR A 137 -2.96 11.14 5.02
C THR A 137 -1.83 12.08 4.56
N PRO A 138 -0.63 12.04 5.16
CA PRO A 138 0.52 12.82 4.74
C PRO A 138 1.16 12.26 3.46
N ILE A 139 1.89 13.13 2.76
CA ILE A 139 2.72 12.78 1.59
C ILE A 139 4.18 13.06 1.98
N LEU A 140 4.91 12.00 2.28
CA LEU A 140 6.24 12.04 2.88
C LEU A 140 7.29 11.61 1.84
N PRO A 141 8.52 12.14 1.87
CA PRO A 141 9.58 11.57 1.06
C PRO A 141 9.84 10.12 1.48
N ALA A 142 10.10 9.24 0.53
CA ALA A 142 10.47 7.87 0.82
C ALA A 142 11.77 7.82 1.63
N SER A 143 11.80 6.95 2.64
CA SER A 143 12.98 6.60 3.41
C SER A 143 13.26 5.10 3.29
N THR A 144 14.27 4.59 4.00
CA THR A 144 14.58 3.17 3.98
C THR A 144 13.35 2.32 4.30
N PHE A 145 13.00 1.44 3.38
CA PHE A 145 12.02 0.38 3.60
C PHE A 145 12.72 -0.84 4.19
N TYR A 146 12.17 -1.36 5.28
CA TYR A 146 12.64 -2.58 5.95
C TYR A 146 11.60 -3.68 5.74
N PRO A 147 11.81 -4.61 4.79
CA PRO A 147 10.94 -5.76 4.62
C PRO A 147 10.83 -6.59 5.91
N ILE A 148 9.65 -7.13 6.20
CA ILE A 148 9.55 -8.20 7.19
C ILE A 148 10.29 -9.43 6.64
N GLN A 149 11.24 -9.95 7.43
CA GLN A 149 12.13 -11.03 7.01
C GLN A 149 12.58 -11.89 8.20
N GLY A 150 13.34 -12.95 7.93
CA GLY A 150 13.86 -13.87 8.95
C GLY A 150 12.74 -14.64 9.65
N ASP A 151 12.80 -14.70 10.99
CA ASP A 151 11.82 -15.42 11.82
C ASP A 151 10.41 -14.79 11.80
N GLU A 152 10.26 -13.57 11.26
CA GLU A 152 8.99 -12.86 11.12
C GLU A 152 8.40 -12.97 9.71
N SER A 153 9.08 -13.66 8.78
CA SER A 153 8.67 -13.81 7.38
C SER A 153 7.26 -14.41 7.18
N TYR A 154 6.71 -15.07 8.20
CA TYR A 154 5.33 -15.57 8.19
C TYR A 154 4.26 -14.47 8.06
N HIS A 155 4.63 -13.20 8.23
CA HIS A 155 3.75 -12.05 7.97
C HIS A 155 3.61 -11.71 6.49
N GLN A 156 4.56 -12.12 5.63
CA GLN A 156 4.38 -12.02 4.19
C GLN A 156 3.31 -13.02 3.76
N ASP A 157 2.46 -12.63 2.82
CA ASP A 157 1.36 -13.44 2.31
C ASP A 157 0.43 -13.95 3.44
N TYR A 158 0.29 -13.20 4.54
CA TYR A 158 -0.39 -13.71 5.74
C TYR A 158 -1.83 -14.15 5.44
N TYR A 159 -2.51 -13.44 4.54
CA TYR A 159 -3.87 -13.77 4.13
C TYR A 159 -3.98 -15.07 3.31
N LYS A 160 -2.92 -15.44 2.56
CA LYS A 160 -2.85 -16.71 1.82
C LYS A 160 -2.51 -17.86 2.76
N ASN A 161 -1.55 -17.64 3.67
CA ASN A 161 -1.01 -18.66 4.56
C ASN A 161 -1.89 -18.94 5.79
N ASN A 162 -2.68 -17.94 6.23
CA ASN A 162 -3.55 -18.04 7.41
C ASN A 162 -4.99 -17.56 7.10
N PRO A 163 -5.67 -18.10 6.07
CA PRO A 163 -6.87 -17.49 5.49
C PRO A 163 -8.05 -17.40 6.45
N LEU A 164 -8.25 -18.40 7.32
CA LEU A 164 -9.35 -18.38 8.30
C LEU A 164 -9.13 -17.31 9.37
N ARG A 165 -7.91 -17.24 9.92
CA ARG A 165 -7.55 -16.26 10.95
C ARG A 165 -7.56 -14.85 10.38
N TYR A 166 -7.03 -14.66 9.18
CA TYR A 166 -7.06 -13.39 8.48
C TYR A 166 -8.49 -12.91 8.20
N LYS A 167 -9.36 -13.77 7.65
CA LYS A 167 -10.76 -13.40 7.38
C LYS A 167 -11.52 -13.01 8.64
N TYR A 168 -11.35 -13.76 9.73
CA TYR A 168 -11.95 -13.43 11.02
C TYR A 168 -11.45 -12.07 11.54
N TYR A 169 -10.14 -11.83 11.47
CA TYR A 169 -9.52 -10.56 11.84
C TYR A 169 -10.06 -9.39 11.01
N ARG A 170 -9.99 -9.47 9.67
CA ARG A 170 -10.44 -8.39 8.76
C ARG A 170 -11.91 -8.03 8.98
N TRP A 171 -12.78 -9.04 9.14
CA TRP A 171 -14.19 -8.83 9.38
C TRP A 171 -14.47 -8.16 10.73
N ASN A 172 -13.86 -8.65 11.82
CA ASN A 172 -14.00 -8.05 13.15
C ASN A 172 -13.42 -6.64 13.21
N CYS A 173 -12.41 -6.35 12.40
CA CYS A 173 -11.80 -5.03 12.34
C CYS A 173 -12.74 -3.97 11.75
N GLY A 174 -13.81 -4.38 11.08
CA GLY A 174 -14.78 -3.46 10.47
C GLY A 174 -14.25 -2.73 9.23
N ARG A 175 -13.11 -3.18 8.67
CA ARG A 175 -12.41 -2.52 7.56
C ARG A 175 -13.33 -2.35 6.36
N ASP A 176 -13.89 -3.45 5.89
CA ASP A 176 -14.70 -3.49 4.67
C ASP A 176 -16.00 -2.69 4.82
N GLN A 177 -16.64 -2.76 6.00
CA GLN A 177 -17.84 -1.99 6.32
C GLN A 177 -17.54 -0.48 6.33
N ARG A 178 -16.39 -0.09 6.92
CA ARG A 178 -15.98 1.31 6.94
C ARG A 178 -15.64 1.83 5.55
N LEU A 179 -14.89 1.06 4.76
CA LEU A 179 -14.57 1.41 3.38
C LEU A 179 -15.85 1.52 2.53
N LYS A 180 -16.80 0.59 2.70
CA LYS A 180 -18.10 0.66 2.02
C LYS A 180 -18.89 1.91 2.41
N ALA A 181 -18.85 2.32 3.67
CA ALA A 181 -19.53 3.52 4.15
C ALA A 181 -18.92 4.83 3.59
N ILE A 182 -17.62 4.85 3.28
CA ILE A 182 -16.95 6.02 2.71
C ILE A 182 -17.06 6.04 1.18
N TRP A 183 -16.76 4.91 0.55
CA TRP A 183 -16.48 4.81 -0.89
C TRP A 183 -17.61 4.18 -1.71
N GLY A 184 -18.60 3.58 -1.07
CA GLY A 184 -19.72 2.91 -1.73
C GLY A 184 -19.24 1.75 -2.61
N ASP A 185 -19.73 1.65 -3.83
CA ASP A 185 -19.38 0.58 -4.77
C ASP A 185 -17.94 0.64 -5.29
N ARG A 186 -17.20 1.72 -5.01
CA ARG A 186 -15.78 1.81 -5.35
C ARG A 186 -14.85 1.10 -4.37
N ALA A 187 -15.34 0.67 -3.20
CA ALA A 187 -14.51 -0.07 -2.26
C ALA A 187 -14.09 -1.42 -2.88
N THR A 188 -12.79 -1.68 -2.99
CA THR A 188 -12.21 -2.86 -3.66
C THR A 188 -11.69 -3.84 -2.61
N HIS A 189 -12.52 -4.78 -2.13
CA HIS A 189 -12.10 -5.79 -1.15
C HIS A 189 -12.57 -7.19 -1.53
#